data_AF-A0A256WFT8-F1
#
_entry.id   AF-A0A256WFT8-F1
#
_cell.length_a   1.000
_cell.length_b   1.000
_cell.length_c   1.000
_cell.angle_alpha   90.00
_cell.angle_beta   90.00
_cell.angle_gamma   90.00
#
_symmetry.space_group_name_H-M   'P 1'
#
loop_
_entity.id
_entity.type
_entity.pdbx_description
1 polymer ?
#
loop_
_entity_poly.entity_id
_entity_poly.type
_entity_poly.pdbx_seq_one_letter_code
_entity_poly.pdbx_strand_id
1 'polypeptide(L)'
;MLSGLVILSHCELAIELTQKVPALADKKVIVRLHSYEALSNYVPQINWKVVDHLIFVAKHIQDIVLKVFPQLRGMVEMSIIPNGV
;
A
#
# COMPACT_ATOMS: atom_id res chain seq x y z
N MET A 1 -14.54 -2.43 20.80
CA MET A 1 -14.70 -2.03 19.39
C MET A 1 -13.98 -3.06 18.54
N LEU A 2 -14.67 -3.75 17.62
CA LEU A 2 -14.00 -4.64 16.67
C LEU A 2 -13.23 -3.78 15.66
N SER A 3 -11.92 -3.65 15.85
CA SER A 3 -11.02 -3.04 14.87
C SER A 3 -11.01 -3.93 13.62
N GLY A 4 -11.73 -3.50 12.58
CA GLY A 4 -11.80 -4.24 11.32
C GLY A 4 -10.51 -4.13 10.53
N LEU A 5 -10.23 -5.14 9.70
CA LEU A 5 -9.14 -5.15 8.73
C LEU A 5 -9.67 -4.76 7.35
N VAL A 6 -8.96 -3.87 6.65
CA VAL A 6 -9.23 -3.50 5.26
C VAL A 6 -8.00 -3.83 4.42
N ILE A 7 -8.18 -4.61 3.35
CA ILE A 7 -7.12 -4.98 2.40
C ILE A 7 -7.41 -4.32 1.06
N LEU A 8 -6.46 -3.52 0.58
CA LEU A 8 -6.54 -2.78 -0.67
C LEU A 8 -5.52 -3.35 -1.65
N SER A 9 -5.99 -4.12 -2.63
CA SER A 9 -5.13 -4.85 -3.57
C SER A 9 -4.92 -4.12 -4.90
N HIS A 10 -5.41 -2.89 -5.03
CA HIS A 10 -5.22 -2.07 -6.23
C HIS A 10 -4.94 -0.62 -5.83
N CYS A 11 -4.00 0.03 -6.52
CA CYS A 11 -3.52 1.38 -6.29
C CYS A 11 -4.61 2.42 -6.46
N GLU A 12 -5.47 2.28 -7.48
CA GLU A 12 -6.57 3.21 -7.73
C GLU A 12 -7.59 3.19 -6.59
N LEU A 13 -7.91 2.00 -6.10
CA LEU A 13 -8.78 1.82 -4.93
C LEU A 13 -8.10 2.33 -3.66
N ALA A 14 -6.79 2.09 -3.51
CA ALA A 14 -6.01 2.61 -2.39
C ALA A 14 -6.01 4.14 -2.37
N ILE A 15 -5.80 4.80 -3.51
CA ILE A 15 -5.85 6.26 -3.64
C ILE A 15 -7.25 6.77 -3.23
N GLU A 16 -8.30 6.23 -3.84
CA GLU A 16 -9.67 6.69 -3.63
C GLU A 16 -10.08 6.55 -2.16
N LEU A 17 -9.87 5.37 -1.57
CA LEU A 17 -10.34 5.09 -0.22
C LEU A 17 -9.50 5.79 0.85
N THR A 18 -8.17 5.80 0.72
CA THR A 18 -7.28 6.44 1.71
C THR A 18 -7.42 7.97 1.75
N GLN A 19 -7.99 8.56 0.69
CA GLN A 19 -8.30 9.99 0.63
C GLN A 19 -9.73 10.32 1.09
N LYS A 20 -10.72 9.47 0.77
CA LYS A 20 -12.14 9.83 0.89
C LYS A 20 -12.92 9.09 1.98
N VAL A 21 -12.34 8.10 2.65
CA VAL A 21 -13.03 7.33 3.70
C VAL A 21 -12.42 7.59 5.08
N PRO A 22 -12.97 8.55 5.85
CA PRO A 22 -12.48 8.89 7.19
C PRO A 22 -12.48 7.70 8.15
N ALA A 23 -13.43 6.78 8.00
CA ALA A 23 -13.57 5.60 8.85
C ALA A 23 -12.38 4.64 8.78
N LEU A 24 -11.48 4.79 7.79
CA LEU A 24 -10.24 4.03 7.73
C LEU A 24 -9.27 4.38 8.88
N ALA A 25 -9.37 5.58 9.47
CA ALA A 25 -8.54 5.96 10.61
C ALA A 25 -8.76 5.06 11.84
N ASP A 26 -9.93 4.40 11.93
CA ASP A 26 -10.28 3.46 13.02
C ASP A 26 -10.10 1.98 12.61
N LYS A 27 -9.44 1.72 11.47
CA LYS A 27 -9.24 0.38 10.91
C LYS A 27 -7.76 0.10 10.76
N LYS A 28 -7.44 -1.20 10.72
CA LYS A 28 -6.13 -1.63 10.24
C LYS A 28 -6.18 -1.71 8.72
N VAL A 29 -5.36 -0.92 8.04
CA VAL A 29 -5.34 -0.78 6.59
C VAL A 29 -4.05 -1.40 6.04
N ILE A 30 -4.21 -2.39 5.17
CA ILE A 30 -3.12 -3.05 4.48
C ILE A 30 -3.27 -2.77 2.98
N VAL A 31 -2.21 -2.26 2.36
CA VAL A 31 -2.12 -2.13 0.90
C VAL A 31 -1.27 -3.28 0.36
N ARG A 32 -1.69 -3.91 -0.72
CA ARG A 32 -0.91 -4.91 -1.46
C ARG A 32 -0.66 -4.39 -2.86
N LEU A 33 0.62 -4.15 -3.19
CA LEU A 33 1.05 -3.68 -4.51
C LEU A 33 1.33 -4.84 -5.45
N HIS A 34 0.70 -4.78 -6.61
CA HIS A 34 0.91 -5.67 -7.74
C HIS A 34 1.92 -5.08 -8.73
N SER A 35 2.49 -5.94 -9.57
CA SER A 35 3.66 -5.62 -10.39
C SER A 35 3.46 -4.44 -11.36
N TYR A 36 2.26 -4.27 -11.93
CA TYR A 36 1.99 -3.19 -12.89
C TYR A 36 1.93 -1.81 -12.20
N GLU A 37 1.56 -1.79 -10.92
CA GLU A 37 1.31 -0.58 -10.14
C GLU A 37 2.61 0.07 -9.67
N ALA A 38 3.66 -0.73 -9.51
CA ALA A 38 4.99 -0.24 -9.20
C ALA A 38 5.63 0.58 -10.32
N LEU A 39 5.11 0.47 -11.55
CA LEU A 39 5.59 1.20 -12.72
C LEU A 39 4.77 2.47 -13.01
N SER A 40 3.71 2.73 -12.24
CA SER A 40 2.86 3.91 -12.41
C SER A 40 3.16 4.98 -11.35
N ASN A 41 2.68 6.20 -11.59
CA ASN A 41 2.82 7.31 -10.64
C ASN A 41 1.76 7.27 -9.52
N TYR A 42 1.20 6.10 -9.21
CA TYR A 42 0.10 5.95 -8.22
C TYR A 42 0.60 5.86 -6.79
N VAL A 43 1.75 5.23 -6.55
CA VAL A 43 2.31 5.04 -5.19
C VAL A 43 2.43 6.37 -4.42
N PRO A 44 2.91 7.49 -5.00
CA PRO A 44 2.98 8.76 -4.28
C PRO A 44 1.61 9.41 -3.98
N GLN A 45 0.53 8.97 -4.64
CA GLN A 45 -0.81 9.53 -4.48
C GLN A 45 -1.61 8.88 -3.34
N ILE A 46 -1.15 7.73 -2.83
CA ILE A 46 -1.76 7.06 -1.67
C ILE A 46 -1.50 7.89 -0.42
N ASN A 47 -2.54 8.07 0.40
CA ASN A 47 -2.37 8.70 1.70
C ASN A 47 -1.76 7.70 2.71
N TRP A 48 -0.44 7.62 2.74
CA TRP A 48 0.31 6.70 3.61
C TRP A 48 0.09 6.92 5.11
N LYS A 49 -0.50 8.05 5.54
CA LYS A 49 -0.80 8.30 6.97
C LYS A 49 -1.87 7.39 7.54
N VAL A 50 -2.71 6.79 6.68
CA VAL A 50 -3.79 5.89 7.09
C VAL A 50 -3.50 4.44 6.71
N VAL A 51 -2.30 4.13 6.23
CA VAL A 51 -1.88 2.77 5.86
C VAL A 51 -0.96 2.23 6.94
N ASP A 52 -1.32 1.12 7.56
CA ASP A 52 -0.50 0.49 8.59
C ASP A 52 0.60 -0.40 8.01
N HIS A 53 0.33 -1.03 6.86
CA HIS A 53 1.26 -1.99 6.28
C HIS A 53 1.17 -2.05 4.76
N LEU A 54 2.32 -2.20 4.11
CA LEU A 54 2.46 -2.37 2.67
C LEU A 54 3.05 -3.74 2.33
N ILE A 55 2.35 -4.50 1.49
CA ILE A 55 2.78 -5.80 1.00
C ILE A 55 3.20 -5.67 -0.46
N PHE A 56 4.41 -6.11 -0.78
CA PHE A 56 4.87 -6.30 -2.16
C PHE A 56 4.74 -7.75 -2.57
N VAL A 57 4.26 -8.00 -3.79
CA VAL A 57 4.19 -9.38 -4.33
C VAL A 57 5.56 -9.96 -4.70
N ALA A 58 6.59 -9.13 -4.83
CA ALA A 58 7.95 -9.59 -5.09
C ALA A 58 9.00 -8.52 -4.72
N LYS A 59 10.24 -8.97 -4.42
CA LYS A 59 11.35 -8.08 -4.05
C LYS A 59 11.68 -7.04 -5.12
N HIS A 60 11.71 -7.44 -6.40
CA HIS A 60 12.02 -6.52 -7.50
C HIS A 60 10.99 -5.38 -7.62
N ILE A 61 9.72 -5.62 -7.26
CA ILE A 61 8.67 -4.60 -7.22
C ILE A 61 8.94 -3.59 -6.11
N GLN A 62 9.31 -4.07 -4.91
CA GLN A 62 9.76 -3.20 -3.82
C GLN A 62 10.96 -2.34 -4.25
N ASP A 63 11.97 -2.95 -4.88
CA ASP A 63 13.18 -2.26 -5.29
C ASP A 63 12.89 -1.14 -6.32
N ILE A 64 11.99 -1.38 -7.28
CA ILE A 64 11.54 -0.38 -8.25
C ILE A 64 10.83 0.78 -7.53
N VAL A 65 9.85 0.48 -6.68
CA VAL A 65 9.09 1.51 -5.96
C VAL A 65 10.02 2.36 -5.09
N LEU A 66 10.92 1.73 -4.35
CA LEU A 66 11.83 2.42 -3.45
C LEU A 66 12.97 3.15 -4.17
N LYS A 67 13.20 2.87 -5.46
CA LYS A 67 14.09 3.65 -6.33
C LYS A 67 13.42 4.95 -6.78
N VAL A 68 12.12 4.91 -7.08
CA VAL A 68 11.34 6.06 -7.56
C VAL A 68 10.83 6.92 -6.41
N PHE A 69 10.45 6.29 -5.29
CA PHE A 69 9.85 6.94 -4.12
C PHE A 69 10.56 6.50 -2.83
N PRO A 70 11.84 6.87 -2.64
CA PRO A 70 12.69 6.39 -1.54
C PRO A 70 12.18 6.76 -0.14
N GLN A 71 11.44 7.87 -0.02
CA GLN A 71 10.86 8.33 1.23
C GLN A 71 9.82 7.37 1.82
N LEU A 72 9.28 6.44 1.02
CA LEU A 72 8.32 5.43 1.48
C LEU A 72 8.86 4.57 2.63
N ARG A 73 10.19 4.37 2.70
CA ARG A 73 10.84 3.57 3.76
C ARG A 73 10.56 4.07 5.18
N GLY A 74 10.27 5.36 5.35
CA GLY A 74 9.96 5.96 6.65
C GLY A 74 8.48 6.23 6.86
N MET A 75 7.61 5.86 5.91
CA MET A 75 6.18 6.19 5.95
C MET A 75 5.31 5.01 6.38
N VAL A 76 5.72 3.77 6.08
CA VAL A 76 4.90 2.58 6.28
C VAL A 76 5.77 1.34 6.47
N GLU A 77 5.32 0.42 7.33
CA GLU A 77 5.93 -0.90 7.47
C GLU A 77 5.73 -1.74 6.20
N MET A 78 6.73 -2.53 5.82
CA MET A 78 6.74 -3.23 4.54
C MET A 78 7.11 -4.72 4.67
N SER A 79 6.46 -5.57 3.88
CA SER A 79 6.80 -6.99 3.75
C SER A 79 6.67 -7.48 2.30
N ILE A 80 7.34 -8.58 1.99
CA ILE A 80 7.18 -9.28 0.70
C ILE A 80 6.36 -10.55 0.95
N ILE A 81 5.22 -10.69 0.28
CA ILE A 81 4.39 -11.90 0.29
C ILE A 81 4.11 -12.29 -1.17
N PRO A 82 4.79 -13.34 -1.68
CA PRO A 82 4.58 -13.83 -3.05
C PRO A 82 3.14 -14.29 -3.31
N ASN A 83 2.74 -14.27 -4.58
CA ASN A 83 1.51 -14.93 -4.99
C ASN A 83 1.64 -16.45 -4.79
N GLY A 84 0.54 -17.09 -4.38
CA GLY A 84 0.43 -18.55 -4.45
C GLY A 84 0.30 -18.99 -5.91
N VAL A 85 0.93 -20.11 -6.25
CA VAL A 85 0.81 -20.80 -7.55
C VAL A 85 0.04 -22.11 -7.37
#